data_AF-A0A0J6XKE3-F1
#
_entry.id   AF-A0A0J6XKE3-F1
#
_cell.length_a   1.000
_cell.length_b   1.000
_cell.length_c   1.000
_cell.angle_alpha   90.00
_cell.angle_beta   90.00
_cell.angle_gamma   90.00
#
_symmetry.space_group_name_H-M   'P 1'
#
loop_
_entity.id
_entity.type
_entity.pdbx_description
1 polymer ?
#
loop_
_entity_poly.entity_id
_entity_poly.type
_entity_poly.pdbx_seq_one_letter_code
_entity_poly.pdbx_strand_id
1 'polypeptide(L)'
;PRGAAYWAWCPAVPVEAVNNAHVDVLGVLLAVAGLGLVAAPAPGRRGREGAVLRRRAGGGLVLGAAVATKLMPAIVLPGALSGVRRVRDAVAVLLPAAAFTALAYLPYVLLSHGSVLGYLGGYVEEEGYEDPSAGSRYALLRLVLPGDWAVPVLLVAMAGVCGYVLWRGDPRRPWSGALLVTGWAFALLTPGYSWYALLLVGLVALDGRWEWLGIAVAGPAVYVTGQAFGSRGAVSATAYGAAVLLVLVVTAVRWRRQRGEGLGASLRAA
;
A
#
# COMPACT_ATOMS: atom_id res chain seq x y z
N PRO A 1 20.18 -9.14 0.68
CA PRO A 1 20.80 -8.67 1.95
C PRO A 1 20.36 -7.25 2.37
N ARG A 2 20.50 -6.22 1.52
CA ARG A 2 20.21 -4.81 1.90
C ARG A 2 18.73 -4.53 2.23
N GLY A 3 17.78 -5.11 1.50
CA GLY A 3 16.34 -4.96 1.78
C GLY A 3 15.91 -5.53 3.13
N ALA A 4 16.45 -6.69 3.52
CA ALA A 4 16.20 -7.29 4.83
C ALA A 4 16.72 -6.41 5.98
N ALA A 5 17.83 -5.66 5.76
CA ALA A 5 18.33 -4.71 6.74
C ALA A 5 17.40 -3.50 6.91
N TYR A 6 16.84 -2.96 5.82
CA TYR A 6 15.83 -1.88 5.93
C TYR A 6 14.60 -2.31 6.73
N TRP A 7 14.18 -3.57 6.62
CA TRP A 7 13.06 -4.09 7.40
C TRP A 7 13.48 -4.36 8.85
N ALA A 8 14.51 -5.15 9.08
CA ALA A 8 14.90 -5.61 10.42
C ALA A 8 15.44 -4.50 11.33
N TRP A 9 16.03 -3.44 10.76
CA TRP A 9 16.59 -2.32 11.53
C TRP A 9 15.69 -1.08 11.56
N CYS A 10 14.53 -1.10 10.88
CA CYS A 10 13.57 -0.01 11.00
C CYS A 10 12.94 -0.05 12.40
N PRO A 11 13.06 1.02 13.23
CA PRO A 11 12.52 1.01 14.60
C PRO A 11 11.01 0.77 14.67
N ALA A 12 10.26 1.15 13.63
CA ALA A 12 8.82 0.89 13.56
C ALA A 12 8.48 -0.61 13.64
N VAL A 13 9.37 -1.49 13.16
CA VAL A 13 9.11 -2.94 13.17
C VAL A 13 9.10 -3.51 14.59
N PRO A 14 10.17 -3.43 15.40
CA PRO A 14 10.12 -3.91 16.78
C PRO A 14 9.13 -3.13 17.65
N VAL A 15 8.96 -1.82 17.43
CA VAL A 15 7.99 -1.02 18.20
C VAL A 15 6.56 -1.49 17.94
N GLU A 16 6.14 -1.62 16.69
CA GLU A 16 4.74 -1.94 16.38
C GLU A 16 4.46 -3.44 16.40
N ALA A 17 5.36 -4.27 15.88
CA ALA A 17 5.13 -5.71 15.78
C ALA A 17 5.38 -6.46 17.10
N VAL A 18 6.34 -6.01 17.91
CA VAL A 18 6.73 -6.70 19.14
C VAL A 18 6.20 -5.98 20.37
N ASN A 19 6.57 -4.71 20.56
CA ASN A 19 6.17 -3.97 21.76
C ASN A 19 4.66 -3.67 21.78
N ASN A 20 4.12 -3.18 20.67
CA ASN A 20 2.69 -2.91 20.53
C ASN A 20 1.88 -4.15 20.11
N ALA A 21 2.56 -5.27 19.82
CA ALA A 21 1.98 -6.55 19.41
C ALA A 21 0.87 -6.44 18.33
N HIS A 22 1.02 -5.52 17.37
CA HIS A 22 -0.02 -5.25 16.39
C HIS A 22 -0.15 -6.36 15.36
N VAL A 23 -1.39 -6.82 15.15
CA VAL A 23 -1.74 -7.86 14.17
C VAL A 23 -1.38 -7.50 12.73
N ASP A 24 -1.18 -6.21 12.44
CA ASP A 24 -0.72 -5.71 11.15
C ASP A 24 0.56 -6.43 10.68
N VAL A 25 1.46 -6.86 11.57
CA VAL A 25 2.65 -7.64 11.18
C VAL A 25 2.30 -8.95 10.47
N LEU A 26 1.23 -9.63 10.89
CA LEU A 26 0.74 -10.85 10.24
C LEU A 26 0.15 -10.53 8.87
N GLY A 27 -0.63 -9.45 8.78
CA GLY A 27 -1.14 -8.94 7.49
C GLY A 27 0.00 -8.62 6.51
N VAL A 28 1.08 -8.02 6.99
CA VAL A 28 2.28 -7.72 6.18
C VAL A 28 3.02 -8.98 5.75
N LEU A 29 3.23 -9.94 6.66
CA LEU A 29 3.83 -11.23 6.34
C LEU A 29 3.07 -11.94 5.22
N LEU A 30 1.74 -12.02 5.36
CA LEU A 30 0.87 -12.64 4.36
C LEU A 30 0.88 -11.84 3.05
N ALA A 31 0.85 -10.50 3.10
CA ALA A 31 0.92 -9.67 1.90
C ALA A 31 2.22 -9.89 1.12
N VAL A 32 3.37 -9.91 1.82
CA VAL A 32 4.69 -10.17 1.24
C VAL A 32 4.76 -11.58 0.63
N ALA A 33 4.28 -12.60 1.35
CA ALA A 33 4.24 -13.97 0.86
C ALA A 33 3.34 -14.10 -0.37
N GLY A 34 2.15 -13.50 -0.35
CA GLY A 34 1.20 -13.49 -1.45
C GLY A 34 1.76 -12.82 -2.71
N LEU A 35 2.36 -11.64 -2.57
CA LEU A 35 3.06 -10.95 -3.67
C LEU A 35 4.23 -11.77 -4.22
N GLY A 36 4.99 -12.44 -3.35
CA GLY A 36 6.07 -13.35 -3.73
C GLY A 36 5.58 -14.56 -4.52
N LEU A 37 4.45 -15.17 -4.13
CA LEU A 37 3.82 -16.27 -4.85
C LEU A 37 3.30 -15.85 -6.23
N VAL A 38 2.72 -14.65 -6.34
CA VAL A 38 2.28 -14.08 -7.63
C VAL A 38 3.46 -13.80 -8.56
N ALA A 39 4.59 -13.32 -8.02
CA ALA A 39 5.80 -13.00 -8.78
C ALA A 39 6.65 -14.23 -9.15
N ALA A 40 6.46 -15.36 -8.48
CA ALA A 40 7.33 -16.52 -8.58
C ALA A 40 7.45 -17.06 -10.02
N PRO A 41 8.68 -17.27 -10.55
CA PRO A 41 8.88 -17.83 -11.87
C PRO A 41 8.27 -19.23 -12.02
N ALA A 42 7.79 -19.54 -13.23
CA ALA A 42 7.35 -20.89 -13.57
C ALA A 42 8.54 -21.87 -13.65
N PRO A 43 8.46 -23.07 -13.04
CA PRO A 43 9.45 -24.11 -13.26
C PRO A 43 9.30 -24.71 -14.67
N GLY A 44 10.41 -24.86 -15.42
CA GLY A 44 10.54 -25.73 -16.61
C GLY A 44 9.61 -25.51 -17.81
N ARG A 45 9.92 -26.13 -18.97
CA ARG A 45 9.23 -25.90 -20.26
C ARG A 45 7.93 -26.70 -20.49
N ARG A 46 7.59 -27.73 -19.69
CA ARG A 46 6.38 -28.55 -19.85
C ARG A 46 5.43 -28.37 -18.65
N GLY A 47 4.15 -28.03 -18.88
CA GLY A 47 3.14 -27.75 -17.83
C GLY A 47 2.92 -26.27 -17.47
N ARG A 48 3.42 -25.37 -18.32
CA ARG A 48 3.71 -23.94 -18.07
C ARG A 48 2.52 -23.07 -17.65
N GLU A 49 1.32 -23.28 -18.19
CA GLU A 49 0.18 -22.40 -17.90
C GLU A 49 -0.55 -22.78 -16.60
N GLY A 50 -0.81 -24.07 -16.38
CA GLY A 50 -1.50 -24.54 -15.18
C GLY A 50 -0.71 -24.27 -13.90
N ALA A 51 0.61 -24.45 -13.93
CA ALA A 51 1.48 -24.16 -12.78
C ALA A 51 1.50 -22.66 -12.41
N VAL A 52 1.51 -21.76 -13.40
CA VAL A 52 1.44 -20.32 -13.17
C VAL A 52 0.08 -19.93 -12.58
N LEU A 53 -1.01 -20.48 -13.13
CA LEU A 53 -2.36 -20.21 -12.63
C LEU A 53 -2.52 -20.67 -11.17
N ARG A 54 -2.02 -21.87 -10.84
CA ARG A 54 -2.05 -22.39 -9.47
C ARG A 54 -1.23 -21.54 -8.49
N ARG A 55 -0.07 -21.04 -8.91
CA ARG A 55 0.74 -20.13 -8.07
C ARG A 55 0.05 -18.80 -7.86
N ARG A 56 -0.54 -18.21 -8.91
CA ARG A 56 -1.36 -16.99 -8.80
C ARG A 56 -2.57 -17.21 -7.90
N ALA A 57 -3.21 -18.37 -7.99
CA ALA A 57 -4.30 -18.75 -7.09
C ALA A 57 -3.85 -18.90 -5.64
N GLY A 58 -2.71 -19.55 -5.39
CA GLY A 58 -2.10 -19.61 -4.06
C GLY A 58 -1.72 -18.22 -3.54
N GLY A 59 -1.15 -17.36 -4.38
CA GLY A 59 -0.85 -15.97 -4.04
C GLY A 59 -2.12 -15.17 -3.71
N GLY A 60 -3.16 -15.30 -4.53
CA GLY A 60 -4.48 -14.72 -4.29
C GLY A 60 -5.08 -15.18 -2.95
N LEU A 61 -5.04 -16.48 -2.65
CA LEU A 61 -5.51 -17.04 -1.39
C LEU A 61 -4.79 -16.42 -0.18
N VAL A 62 -3.46 -16.34 -0.24
CA VAL A 62 -2.64 -15.75 0.83
C VAL A 62 -2.89 -14.24 0.97
N LEU A 63 -3.10 -13.52 -0.14
CA LEU A 63 -3.53 -12.11 -0.11
C LEU A 63 -4.91 -11.96 0.52
N GLY A 64 -5.86 -12.85 0.22
CA GLY A 64 -7.18 -12.89 0.87
C GLY A 64 -7.07 -13.12 2.38
N ALA A 65 -6.14 -13.96 2.82
CA ALA A 65 -5.82 -14.16 4.23
C ALA A 65 -5.21 -12.91 4.90
N ALA A 66 -4.36 -12.18 4.16
CA ALA A 66 -3.84 -10.89 4.63
C ALA A 66 -4.98 -9.88 4.87
N VAL A 67 -5.93 -9.78 3.92
CA VAL A 67 -7.11 -8.92 4.03
C VAL A 67 -8.05 -9.35 5.16
N ALA A 68 -8.23 -10.66 5.37
CA ALA A 68 -9.05 -11.19 6.45
C ALA A 68 -8.43 -10.90 7.84
N THR A 69 -7.10 -10.83 7.91
CA THR A 69 -6.36 -10.50 9.15
C THR A 69 -6.54 -9.02 9.52
N LYS A 70 -6.49 -8.14 8.53
CA LYS A 70 -6.72 -6.69 8.65
C LYS A 70 -7.13 -6.20 7.27
N LEU A 71 -8.08 -5.28 7.14
CA LEU A 71 -8.54 -4.85 5.80
C LEU A 71 -7.46 -4.15 4.95
N MET A 72 -6.49 -3.50 5.58
CA MET A 72 -5.51 -2.62 4.93
C MET A 72 -4.70 -3.27 3.79
N PRO A 73 -4.19 -4.52 3.88
CA PRO A 73 -3.49 -5.19 2.78
C PRO A 73 -4.30 -5.34 1.49
N ALA A 74 -5.62 -5.11 1.47
CA ALA A 74 -6.40 -5.10 0.23
C ALA A 74 -5.84 -4.09 -0.79
N ILE A 75 -5.20 -3.03 -0.29
CA ILE A 75 -4.58 -1.98 -1.10
C ILE A 75 -3.42 -2.49 -1.99
N VAL A 76 -2.87 -3.68 -1.71
CA VAL A 76 -1.79 -4.26 -2.53
C VAL A 76 -2.31 -4.98 -3.77
N LEU A 77 -3.63 -5.22 -3.87
CA LEU A 77 -4.23 -5.99 -4.98
C LEU A 77 -3.96 -5.39 -6.36
N PRO A 78 -4.06 -4.06 -6.58
CA PRO A 78 -3.65 -3.47 -7.86
C PRO A 78 -2.16 -3.73 -8.17
N GLY A 79 -1.31 -3.78 -7.14
CA GLY A 79 0.09 -4.19 -7.25
C GLY A 79 0.26 -5.66 -7.63
N ALA A 80 -0.52 -6.57 -7.05
CA ALA A 80 -0.54 -7.99 -7.44
C ALA A 80 -0.97 -8.19 -8.91
N LEU A 81 -1.73 -7.24 -9.46
CA LEU A 81 -2.18 -7.21 -10.86
C LEU A 81 -1.32 -6.31 -11.76
N SER A 82 -0.19 -5.81 -11.25
CA SER A 82 0.75 -4.94 -11.95
C SER A 82 1.12 -5.50 -13.33
N GLY A 83 0.74 -4.78 -14.39
CA GLY A 83 1.00 -5.15 -15.79
C GLY A 83 0.31 -6.42 -16.29
N VAL A 84 -0.62 -7.00 -15.53
CA VAL A 84 -1.35 -8.23 -15.92
C VAL A 84 -2.37 -7.89 -17.01
N ARG A 85 -2.23 -8.53 -18.18
CA ARG A 85 -3.08 -8.25 -19.36
C ARG A 85 -4.18 -9.27 -19.60
N ARG A 86 -3.99 -10.51 -19.16
CA ARG A 86 -4.94 -11.60 -19.40
C ARG A 86 -5.97 -11.62 -18.28
N VAL A 87 -7.25 -11.55 -18.63
CA VAL A 87 -8.36 -11.64 -17.66
C VAL A 87 -8.25 -12.90 -16.80
N ARG A 88 -7.94 -14.05 -17.42
CA ARG A 88 -7.71 -15.31 -16.71
C ARG A 88 -6.69 -15.19 -15.58
N ASP A 89 -5.61 -14.43 -15.81
CA ASP A 89 -4.52 -14.29 -14.86
C ASP A 89 -4.91 -13.36 -13.70
N ALA A 90 -5.72 -12.33 -13.97
CA ALA A 90 -6.28 -11.46 -12.94
C ALA A 90 -7.31 -12.22 -12.08
N VAL A 91 -8.22 -12.98 -12.72
CA VAL A 91 -9.20 -13.83 -12.04
C VAL A 91 -8.50 -14.86 -11.15
N ALA A 92 -7.38 -15.42 -11.60
CA ALA A 92 -6.59 -16.36 -10.81
C ALA A 92 -6.10 -15.79 -9.47
N VAL A 93 -5.91 -14.47 -9.37
CA VAL A 93 -5.50 -13.82 -8.12
C VAL A 93 -6.73 -13.33 -7.35
N LEU A 94 -7.64 -12.64 -8.04
CA LEU A 94 -8.78 -11.96 -7.41
C LEU A 94 -9.82 -12.94 -6.85
N LEU A 95 -10.14 -14.01 -7.57
CA LEU A 95 -11.18 -14.93 -7.15
C LEU A 95 -10.80 -15.67 -5.85
N PRO A 96 -9.59 -16.25 -5.71
CA PRO A 96 -9.19 -16.87 -4.45
C PRO A 96 -9.04 -15.87 -3.30
N ALA A 97 -8.57 -14.64 -3.58
CA ALA A 97 -8.50 -13.59 -2.57
C ALA A 97 -9.88 -13.25 -2.01
N ALA A 98 -10.83 -12.94 -2.92
CA ALA A 98 -12.20 -12.62 -2.56
C ALA A 98 -12.90 -13.80 -1.86
N ALA A 99 -12.72 -15.03 -2.36
CA ALA A 99 -13.30 -16.22 -1.77
C ALA A 99 -12.80 -16.45 -0.35
N PHE A 100 -11.49 -16.35 -0.10
CA PHE A 100 -10.95 -16.52 1.26
C PHE A 100 -11.49 -15.45 2.21
N THR A 101 -11.43 -14.17 1.82
CA THR A 101 -11.91 -13.06 2.65
C THR A 101 -13.41 -13.20 2.94
N ALA A 102 -14.22 -13.50 1.93
CA ALA A 102 -15.66 -13.67 2.09
C ALA A 102 -16.00 -14.87 2.99
N LEU A 103 -15.37 -16.03 2.76
CA LEU A 103 -15.61 -17.23 3.59
C LEU A 103 -15.15 -17.04 5.03
N ALA A 104 -14.04 -16.33 5.26
CA ALA A 104 -13.57 -16.00 6.61
C ALA A 104 -14.54 -15.06 7.34
N TYR A 105 -15.18 -14.13 6.62
CA TYR A 105 -16.10 -13.16 7.21
C TYR A 105 -17.56 -13.64 7.30
N LEU A 106 -17.93 -14.64 6.50
CA LEU A 106 -19.30 -15.15 6.37
C LEU A 106 -19.94 -15.58 7.71
N PRO A 107 -19.26 -16.30 8.62
CA PRO A 107 -19.85 -16.67 9.91
C PRO A 107 -20.29 -15.46 10.72
N TYR A 108 -19.51 -14.36 10.68
CA TYR A 108 -19.84 -13.14 11.42
C TYR A 108 -21.08 -12.45 10.82
N VAL A 109 -21.20 -12.41 9.50
CA VAL A 109 -22.39 -11.84 8.84
C VAL A 109 -23.64 -12.65 9.18
N LEU A 110 -23.56 -13.98 9.11
CA LEU A 110 -24.70 -14.87 9.39
C LEU A 110 -25.11 -14.81 10.87
N LEU A 111 -24.15 -14.92 11.80
CA LEU A 111 -24.45 -14.94 13.24
C LEU A 111 -24.89 -13.57 13.76
N SER A 112 -24.33 -12.48 13.21
CA SER A 112 -24.69 -11.10 13.60
C SER A 112 -25.92 -10.57 12.85
N HIS A 113 -26.52 -11.35 11.93
CA HIS A 113 -27.62 -10.91 11.07
C HIS A 113 -27.28 -9.63 10.29
N GLY A 114 -26.02 -9.51 9.85
CA GLY A 114 -25.49 -8.35 9.11
C GLY A 114 -25.10 -7.14 9.98
N SER A 115 -25.39 -7.14 11.29
CA SER A 115 -25.09 -6.01 12.17
C SER A 115 -23.59 -5.72 12.31
N VAL A 116 -22.72 -6.69 12.03
CA VAL A 116 -21.25 -6.50 11.99
C VAL A 116 -20.81 -5.36 11.06
N LEU A 117 -21.61 -5.02 10.05
CA LEU A 117 -21.34 -3.91 9.12
C LEU A 117 -21.85 -2.55 9.62
N GLY A 118 -22.72 -2.52 10.65
CA GLY A 118 -23.42 -1.32 11.10
C GLY A 118 -22.53 -0.25 11.74
N TYR A 119 -21.37 -0.63 12.26
CA TYR A 119 -20.44 0.32 12.91
C TYR A 119 -19.57 1.11 11.90
N LEU A 120 -19.61 0.78 10.61
CA LEU A 120 -18.79 1.47 9.60
C LEU A 120 -19.07 2.98 9.53
N GLY A 121 -20.32 3.40 9.71
CA GLY A 121 -20.68 4.83 9.76
C GLY A 121 -20.06 5.53 10.97
N GLY A 122 -20.16 4.93 12.15
CA GLY A 122 -19.52 5.44 13.37
C GLY A 122 -18.00 5.53 13.23
N TYR A 123 -17.37 4.53 12.59
CA TYR A 123 -15.93 4.58 12.30
C TYR A 123 -15.55 5.74 11.38
N VAL A 124 -16.38 6.04 10.36
CA VAL A 124 -16.15 7.18 9.45
C VAL A 124 -16.21 8.51 10.22
N GLU A 125 -17.18 8.64 11.13
CA GLU A 125 -17.34 9.82 11.99
C GLU A 125 -16.18 9.96 12.98
N GLU A 126 -15.83 8.90 13.70
CA GLU A 126 -14.72 8.88 14.68
C GLU A 126 -13.36 9.21 14.06
N GLU A 127 -13.13 8.78 12.83
CA GLU A 127 -11.88 9.05 12.11
C GLU A 127 -11.83 10.46 11.50
N GLY A 128 -12.90 11.24 11.59
CA GLY A 128 -12.98 12.61 11.07
C GLY A 128 -12.93 12.67 9.54
N TYR A 129 -13.48 11.66 8.87
CA TYR A 129 -13.58 11.67 7.41
C TYR A 129 -14.52 12.79 6.91
N GLU A 130 -15.59 13.07 7.65
CA GLU A 130 -16.58 14.10 7.32
C GLU A 130 -16.25 15.48 7.90
N ASP A 131 -15.48 15.54 9.00
CA ASP A 131 -15.12 16.80 9.67
C ASP A 131 -13.70 17.27 9.30
N PRO A 132 -13.53 18.38 8.56
CA PRO A 132 -12.26 19.03 8.26
C PRO A 132 -11.41 19.42 9.48
N SER A 133 -12.05 19.67 10.62
CA SER A 133 -11.42 20.22 11.82
C SER A 133 -11.03 19.16 12.86
N ALA A 134 -11.62 17.96 12.81
CA ALA A 134 -11.49 16.96 13.87
C ALA A 134 -10.33 15.96 13.71
N GLY A 135 -9.62 15.94 12.57
CA GLY A 135 -8.78 14.80 12.23
C GLY A 135 -7.47 15.08 11.50
N SER A 136 -6.72 14.00 11.27
CA SER A 136 -5.52 14.00 10.43
C SER A 136 -5.82 13.65 8.96
N ARG A 137 -7.06 13.24 8.65
CA ARG A 137 -7.48 12.72 7.35
C ARG A 137 -7.52 13.81 6.29
N TYR A 138 -7.09 13.44 5.08
CA TYR A 138 -7.06 14.32 3.92
C TYR A 138 -6.23 15.60 4.12
N ALA A 139 -5.27 15.61 5.05
CA ALA A 139 -4.59 16.84 5.44
C ALA A 139 -3.95 17.56 4.25
N LEU A 140 -3.29 16.83 3.34
CA LEU A 140 -2.69 17.43 2.14
C LEU A 140 -3.73 17.93 1.13
N LEU A 141 -4.84 17.20 0.96
CA LEU A 141 -5.90 17.61 0.03
C LEU A 141 -6.62 18.86 0.54
N ARG A 142 -6.93 18.90 1.84
CA ARG A 142 -7.60 20.02 2.51
C ARG A 142 -6.73 21.29 2.61
N LEU A 143 -5.42 21.22 2.35
CA LEU A 143 -4.58 22.43 2.21
C LEU A 143 -4.89 23.23 0.95
N VAL A 144 -5.32 22.55 -0.13
CA VAL A 144 -5.44 23.16 -1.47
C VAL A 144 -6.83 23.04 -2.07
N LEU A 145 -7.72 22.25 -1.44
CA LEU A 145 -9.09 22.01 -1.90
C LEU A 145 -10.09 22.39 -0.79
N PRO A 146 -11.29 22.85 -1.17
CA PRO A 146 -12.44 22.86 -0.26
C PRO A 146 -12.74 21.46 0.26
N GLY A 147 -13.31 21.35 1.48
CA GLY A 147 -13.56 20.07 2.15
C GLY A 147 -14.29 19.03 1.30
N ASP A 148 -15.35 19.45 0.60
CA ASP A 148 -16.20 18.59 -0.22
C ASP A 148 -15.48 17.97 -1.43
N TRP A 149 -14.36 18.56 -1.86
CA TRP A 149 -13.58 18.08 -2.99
C TRP A 149 -12.53 17.03 -2.61
N ALA A 150 -12.25 16.84 -1.33
CA ALA A 150 -11.22 15.89 -0.88
C ALA A 150 -11.51 14.46 -1.33
N VAL A 151 -12.74 13.97 -1.15
CA VAL A 151 -13.10 12.59 -1.55
C VAL A 151 -13.14 12.40 -3.06
N PRO A 152 -13.80 13.26 -3.87
CA PRO A 152 -13.75 13.15 -5.33
C PRO A 152 -12.33 13.15 -5.89
N VAL A 153 -11.46 14.06 -5.42
CA VAL A 153 -10.07 14.13 -5.89
C VAL A 153 -9.26 12.92 -5.44
N LEU A 154 -9.45 12.43 -4.22
CA LEU A 154 -8.85 11.16 -3.76
C LEU A 154 -9.21 10.02 -4.71
N LEU A 155 -10.51 9.85 -5.03
CA LEU A 155 -10.98 8.76 -5.87
C LEU A 155 -10.36 8.82 -7.28
N VAL A 156 -10.34 10.00 -7.90
CA VAL A 156 -9.73 10.21 -9.22
C VAL A 156 -8.23 9.95 -9.19
N ALA A 157 -7.53 10.48 -8.18
CA ALA A 157 -6.08 10.29 -8.04
C ALA A 157 -5.73 8.81 -7.82
N MET A 158 -6.44 8.13 -6.93
CA MET A 158 -6.23 6.70 -6.66
C MET A 158 -6.60 5.82 -7.85
N ALA A 159 -7.69 6.13 -8.56
CA ALA A 159 -8.03 5.45 -9.82
C ALA A 159 -6.91 5.64 -10.86
N GLY A 160 -6.33 6.84 -10.95
CA GLY A 160 -5.17 7.13 -11.79
C GLY A 160 -3.93 6.31 -11.42
N VAL A 161 -3.58 6.24 -10.13
CA VAL A 161 -2.44 5.44 -9.63
C VAL A 161 -2.67 3.94 -9.87
N CYS A 162 -3.85 3.42 -9.54
CA CYS A 162 -4.22 2.04 -9.81
C CYS A 162 -4.19 1.73 -11.31
N GLY A 163 -4.80 2.57 -12.13
CA GLY A 163 -4.78 2.46 -13.60
C GLY A 163 -3.36 2.48 -14.16
N TYR A 164 -2.50 3.36 -13.66
CA TYR A 164 -1.09 3.39 -14.01
C TYR A 164 -0.37 2.08 -13.67
N VAL A 165 -0.56 1.55 -12.45
CA VAL A 165 0.08 0.29 -12.03
C VAL A 165 -0.44 -0.90 -12.85
N LEU A 166 -1.75 -0.98 -13.08
CA LEU A 166 -2.35 -2.02 -13.90
C LEU A 166 -1.85 -1.96 -15.36
N TRP A 167 -1.66 -0.75 -15.89
CA TRP A 167 -1.28 -0.55 -17.29
C TRP A 167 0.22 -0.52 -17.57
N ARG A 168 1.06 -0.04 -16.63
CA ARG A 168 2.50 0.17 -16.82
C ARG A 168 3.38 -0.62 -15.85
N GLY A 169 2.78 -1.31 -14.88
CA GLY A 169 3.52 -2.09 -13.91
C GLY A 169 4.23 -3.31 -14.50
N ASP A 170 5.17 -3.86 -13.75
CA ASP A 170 5.89 -5.10 -14.08
C ASP A 170 5.27 -6.28 -13.32
N PRO A 171 4.74 -7.31 -14.01
CA PRO A 171 4.22 -8.53 -13.37
C PRO A 171 5.26 -9.31 -12.58
N ARG A 172 6.56 -9.09 -12.84
CA ARG A 172 7.66 -9.75 -12.10
C ARG A 172 8.02 -9.02 -10.80
N ARG A 173 7.51 -7.80 -10.62
CA ARG A 173 7.74 -6.96 -9.43
C ARG A 173 6.43 -6.36 -8.92
N PRO A 174 5.45 -7.19 -8.52
CA PRO A 174 4.14 -6.71 -8.08
C PRO A 174 4.22 -5.82 -6.84
N TRP A 175 5.26 -5.99 -6.00
CA TRP A 175 5.53 -5.12 -4.85
C TRP A 175 5.88 -3.68 -5.25
N SER A 176 6.43 -3.42 -6.44
CA SER A 176 6.65 -2.05 -6.92
C SER A 176 5.33 -1.32 -7.15
N GLY A 177 4.36 -2.02 -7.75
CA GLY A 177 3.00 -1.52 -7.94
C GLY A 177 2.27 -1.34 -6.61
N ALA A 178 2.39 -2.31 -5.70
CA ALA A 178 1.81 -2.22 -4.37
C ALA A 178 2.40 -1.04 -3.59
N LEU A 179 3.71 -0.82 -3.63
CA LEU A 179 4.37 0.31 -2.97
C LEU A 179 3.82 1.66 -3.47
N LEU A 180 3.65 1.81 -4.79
CA LEU A 180 3.08 3.02 -5.37
C LEU A 180 1.65 3.27 -4.89
N VAL A 181 0.80 2.25 -4.92
CA VAL A 181 -0.62 2.37 -4.54
C VAL A 181 -0.74 2.65 -3.04
N THR A 182 -0.05 1.88 -2.19
CA THR A 182 -0.06 2.08 -0.74
C THR A 182 0.51 3.44 -0.36
N GLY A 183 1.66 3.81 -0.94
CA GLY A 183 2.33 5.06 -0.63
C GLY A 183 1.49 6.29 -1.00
N TRP A 184 0.89 6.30 -2.19
CA TRP A 184 -0.01 7.39 -2.60
C TRP A 184 -1.31 7.41 -1.81
N ALA A 185 -1.87 6.25 -1.49
CA ALA A 185 -3.04 6.19 -0.63
C ALA A 185 -2.75 6.80 0.75
N PHE A 186 -1.59 6.51 1.35
CA PHE A 186 -1.21 7.11 2.62
C PHE A 186 -0.94 8.61 2.49
N ALA A 187 -0.33 9.05 1.38
CA ALA A 187 -0.13 10.48 1.12
C ALA A 187 -1.46 11.24 1.00
N LEU A 188 -2.50 10.61 0.42
CA LEU A 188 -3.79 11.27 0.17
C LEU A 188 -4.76 11.13 1.35
N LEU A 189 -4.78 9.98 2.02
CA LEU A 189 -5.62 9.71 3.19
C LEU A 189 -5.02 10.20 4.50
N THR A 190 -3.70 10.39 4.53
CA THR A 190 -2.91 10.90 5.66
C THR A 190 -3.25 10.23 7.00
N PRO A 191 -3.16 8.89 7.11
CA PRO A 191 -3.51 8.21 8.34
C PRO A 191 -2.62 8.60 9.52
N GLY A 192 -3.22 8.72 10.71
CA GLY A 192 -2.51 9.10 11.93
C GLY A 192 -1.99 7.93 12.78
N TYR A 193 -2.16 6.68 12.34
CA TYR A 193 -1.78 5.50 13.12
C TYR A 193 -0.40 4.98 12.74
N SER A 194 0.42 4.68 13.75
CA SER A 194 1.81 4.26 13.55
C SER A 194 1.96 2.86 12.96
N TRP A 195 1.09 1.91 13.33
CA TRP A 195 1.15 0.51 12.88
C TRP A 195 0.96 0.34 11.36
N TYR A 196 0.32 1.28 10.69
CA TYR A 196 0.19 1.25 9.23
C TYR A 196 1.54 1.36 8.50
N ALA A 197 2.57 1.89 9.15
CA ALA A 197 3.93 1.96 8.63
C ALA A 197 4.50 0.57 8.27
N LEU A 198 4.09 -0.48 8.98
CA LEU A 198 4.61 -1.85 8.79
C LEU A 198 4.49 -2.33 7.33
N LEU A 199 3.32 -2.10 6.70
CA LEU A 199 3.11 -2.52 5.31
C LEU A 199 4.04 -1.76 4.36
N LEU A 200 4.14 -0.44 4.54
CA LEU A 200 4.97 0.38 3.67
C LEU A 200 6.46 0.06 3.83
N VAL A 201 6.94 -0.18 5.06
CA VAL A 201 8.31 -0.64 5.32
C VAL A 201 8.58 -1.99 4.66
N GLY A 202 7.64 -2.94 4.75
CA GLY A 202 7.74 -4.23 4.06
C GLY A 202 7.84 -4.09 2.55
N LEU A 203 7.00 -3.24 1.94
CA LEU A 203 7.01 -2.97 0.51
C LEU A 203 8.29 -2.25 0.06
N VAL A 204 8.80 -1.29 0.84
CA VAL A 204 10.10 -0.64 0.59
C VAL A 204 11.24 -1.64 0.66
N ALA A 205 11.22 -2.57 1.62
CA ALA A 205 12.25 -3.60 1.75
C ALA A 205 12.30 -4.53 0.52
N LEU A 206 11.15 -4.84 -0.09
CA LEU A 206 11.07 -5.60 -1.34
C LEU A 206 11.48 -4.78 -2.57
N ASP A 207 11.12 -3.50 -2.61
CA ASP A 207 11.28 -2.67 -3.80
C ASP A 207 12.63 -1.94 -3.89
N GLY A 208 13.20 -1.56 -2.74
CA GLY A 208 14.43 -0.79 -2.61
C GLY A 208 14.28 0.73 -2.70
N ARG A 209 13.06 1.24 -2.88
CA ARG A 209 12.78 2.69 -2.97
C ARG A 209 12.64 3.33 -1.59
N TRP A 210 13.78 3.58 -0.96
CA TRP A 210 13.89 4.12 0.39
C TRP A 210 13.17 5.46 0.59
N GLU A 211 12.94 6.26 -0.46
CA GLU A 211 12.27 7.56 -0.33
C GLU A 211 10.85 7.45 0.26
N TRP A 212 10.19 6.31 0.08
CA TRP A 212 8.86 6.04 0.66
C TRP A 212 8.89 5.78 2.17
N LEU A 213 10.05 5.56 2.78
CA LEU A 213 10.16 5.51 4.25
C LEU A 213 9.75 6.83 4.89
N GLY A 214 9.88 7.97 4.18
CA GLY A 214 9.34 9.24 4.65
C GLY A 214 7.83 9.17 4.91
N ILE A 215 7.07 8.52 4.01
CA ILE A 215 5.62 8.33 4.17
C ILE A 215 5.33 7.35 5.31
N ALA A 216 6.18 6.33 5.51
CA ALA A 216 6.04 5.39 6.61
C ALA A 216 6.24 6.06 7.98
N VAL A 217 7.12 7.07 8.06
CA VAL A 217 7.39 7.83 9.28
C VAL A 217 6.32 8.88 9.58
N ALA A 218 5.61 9.38 8.57
CA ALA A 218 4.62 10.44 8.74
C ALA A 218 3.48 10.05 9.70
N GLY A 219 2.92 8.84 9.57
CA GLY A 219 1.87 8.34 10.46
C GLY A 219 2.31 8.28 11.94
N PRO A 220 3.43 7.61 12.28
CA PRO A 220 4.00 7.66 13.62
C PRO A 220 4.28 9.07 14.16
N ALA A 221 4.75 10.00 13.32
CA ALA A 221 4.96 11.38 13.73
C ALA A 221 3.64 12.04 14.14
N VAL A 222 2.57 11.84 13.37
CA VAL A 222 1.21 12.30 13.72
C VAL A 222 0.72 11.65 15.01
N TYR A 223 0.90 10.33 15.14
CA TYR A 223 0.46 9.56 16.30
C TYR A 223 1.07 10.08 17.61
N VAL A 224 2.40 10.28 17.62
CA VAL A 224 3.14 10.67 18.82
C VAL A 224 3.01 12.17 19.11
N THR A 225 3.09 13.01 18.09
CA THR A 225 3.28 14.46 18.29
C THR A 225 2.01 15.28 18.06
N GLY A 226 1.00 14.72 17.39
CA GLY A 226 -0.24 15.43 17.08
C GLY A 226 -1.02 15.91 18.30
N GLN A 227 -0.89 15.22 19.44
CA GLN A 227 -1.44 15.68 20.73
C GLN A 227 -0.54 16.73 21.40
N ALA A 228 0.77 16.51 21.41
CA ALA A 228 1.73 17.42 22.04
C ALA A 228 1.70 18.83 21.43
N PHE A 229 1.45 18.94 20.12
CA PHE A 229 1.34 20.23 19.42
C PHE A 229 -0.08 20.80 19.36
N GLY A 230 -1.09 20.13 19.95
CA GLY A 230 -2.48 20.60 19.95
C GLY A 230 -3.15 20.67 18.56
N SER A 231 -2.51 20.13 17.51
CA SER A 231 -3.05 20.13 16.14
C SER A 231 -2.58 18.91 15.34
N ARG A 232 -3.42 17.87 15.30
CA ARG A 232 -3.17 16.68 14.46
C ARG A 232 -3.16 17.02 12.97
N GLY A 233 -4.01 17.95 12.53
CA GLY A 233 -4.07 18.39 11.14
C GLY A 233 -2.78 19.05 10.66
N ALA A 234 -2.23 20.00 11.43
CA ALA A 234 -0.99 20.70 11.07
C ALA A 234 0.23 19.77 11.06
N VAL A 235 0.34 18.88 12.06
CA VAL A 235 1.39 17.86 12.10
C VAL A 235 1.26 16.91 10.91
N SER A 236 0.05 16.47 10.57
CA SER A 236 -0.23 15.61 9.42
C SER A 236 0.17 16.27 8.10
N ALA A 237 -0.27 17.51 7.88
CA ALA A 237 0.09 18.31 6.71
C ALA A 237 1.62 18.46 6.56
N THR A 238 2.30 18.75 7.66
CA THR A 238 3.76 18.95 7.66
C THR A 238 4.52 17.65 7.39
N ALA A 239 4.19 16.58 8.13
CA ALA A 239 4.89 15.31 8.03
C ALA A 239 4.67 14.63 6.67
N TYR A 240 3.40 14.53 6.23
CA TYR A 240 3.09 13.96 4.91
C TYR A 240 3.56 14.88 3.78
N GLY A 241 3.51 16.20 3.95
CA GLY A 241 3.99 17.16 2.94
C GLY A 241 5.50 17.03 2.70
N ALA A 242 6.29 16.98 3.77
CA ALA A 242 7.73 16.74 3.69
C ALA A 242 8.05 15.38 3.06
N ALA A 243 7.30 14.34 3.41
CA ALA A 243 7.47 13.00 2.85
C ALA A 243 7.13 12.93 1.35
N VAL A 244 6.05 13.57 0.91
CA VAL A 244 5.70 13.67 -0.52
C VAL A 244 6.78 14.45 -1.27
N LEU A 245 7.27 15.57 -0.71
CA LEU A 245 8.35 16.35 -1.30
C LEU A 245 9.62 15.50 -1.48
N LEU A 246 9.99 14.71 -0.48
CA LEU A 246 11.12 13.76 -0.57
C LEU A 246 10.92 12.77 -1.73
N VAL A 247 9.75 12.15 -1.83
CA VAL A 247 9.43 11.20 -2.91
C VAL A 247 9.53 11.87 -4.28
N LEU A 248 8.99 13.09 -4.44
CA LEU A 248 9.02 13.84 -5.69
C LEU A 248 10.45 14.24 -6.08
N VAL A 249 11.23 14.77 -5.14
CA VAL A 249 12.63 15.19 -5.37
C VAL A 249 13.49 13.99 -5.77
N VAL A 250 13.42 12.88 -5.03
CA VAL A 250 14.21 11.67 -5.35
C VAL A 250 13.79 11.10 -6.69
N THR A 251 12.49 11.09 -7.01
CA THR A 251 11.98 10.63 -8.30
C THR A 251 12.49 11.52 -9.44
N ALA A 252 12.45 12.84 -9.28
CA ALA A 252 12.94 13.79 -10.28
C ALA A 252 14.46 13.67 -10.51
N VAL A 253 15.26 13.52 -9.45
CA VAL A 253 16.71 13.31 -9.53
C VAL A 253 17.03 12.01 -10.30
N ARG A 254 16.34 10.90 -9.99
CA ARG A 254 16.53 9.63 -10.69
C ARG A 254 16.19 9.74 -12.18
N TRP A 255 15.08 10.40 -12.50
CA TRP A 255 14.65 10.60 -13.87
C TRP A 255 15.65 11.43 -14.69
N ARG A 256 16.21 12.49 -14.09
CA ARG A 256 17.26 13.31 -14.75
C ARG A 256 18.53 12.52 -15.01
N ARG A 257 18.98 11.69 -14.06
CA ARG A 257 20.18 10.84 -14.22
C ARG A 257 20.01 9.84 -15.37
N GLN A 258 18.86 9.16 -15.43
CA GLN A 258 18.55 8.21 -16.51
C GLN A 258 18.55 8.86 -17.89
N ARG A 259 18.03 10.10 -18.00
CA ARG A 259 18.07 10.86 -19.25
C ARG A 259 19.50 11.30 -19.64
N GLY A 260 20.30 11.72 -18.67
CA GLY A 260 21.70 12.09 -18.91
C GLY A 260 22.57 10.91 -19.36
N GLU A 261 22.37 9.73 -18.76
CA GLU A 261 23.05 8.49 -19.18
C GLU A 261 22.63 8.04 -20.59
N GLY A 262 21.35 8.17 -20.96
CA GLY A 262 20.88 7.84 -22.31
C GLY A 262 21.44 8.75 -23.41
N LEU A 263 21.61 10.04 -23.12
CA LEU A 263 22.27 10.99 -24.02
C LEU A 263 23.78 10.73 -24.11
N GLY A 264 24.44 10.41 -22.99
CA GLY A 264 25.86 10.06 -22.98
C GLY A 264 26.18 8.74 -23.72
N ALA A 265 25.27 7.76 -23.65
CA ALA A 265 25.43 6.48 -24.35
C ALA A 265 25.23 6.63 -25.87
N SER A 266 24.28 7.46 -26.32
CA SER A 266 24.06 7.73 -27.75
C SER A 266 25.21 8.52 -28.39
N LEU A 267 25.81 9.46 -27.66
CA LEU A 267 27.00 10.20 -28.14
C LEU A 267 28.29 9.35 -28.20
N ARG A 268 28.39 8.25 -27.44
CA ARG A 268 29.53 7.32 -27.52
C ARG A 268 29.35 6.23 -28.59
N ALA A 269 28.13 6.09 -29.11
CA ALA A 269 27.80 5.11 -30.15
C ALA A 269 27.78 5.72 -31.56
N ALA A 270 27.92 7.05 -31.67
CA ALA A 270 28.10 7.80 -32.91
C ALA A 270 29.58 8.13 -33.11
#